data_AF-A0A8C0LNP3-F1
#
_entry.id   AF-A0A8C0LNP3-F1
#
_cell.length_a   1.000
_cell.length_b   1.000
_cell.length_c   1.000
_cell.angle_alpha   90.00
_cell.angle_beta   90.00
_cell.angle_gamma   90.00
#
_symmetry.space_group_name_H-M   'P 1'
#
loop_
_entity.id
_entity.type
_entity.pdbx_description
1 polymer ?
#
loop_
_entity_poly.entity_id
_entity_poly.type
_entity_poly.pdbx_seq_one_letter_code
_entity_poly.pdbx_strand_id
1 'polypeptide(L)'
;LFRRTVGFRTQNRDLKPWMIALLAVLLLTVVAVTIGLLAHLLVSGQKMKYYHGTFKISDLQVNSHSEQNSTYQLKDLREMSENMVDEIFIDSALNKHYIKNQVVRLTPEEDGVKADIIMVFQFPSTEQKALLREKILSILNQKIRNTRALPVNASSVQVNAMSSSTGKQTVQACCGKRVVPLIVNRIMSGDIAAKAAWPWQASLQRNNIHQCGATLISNTWLLTAAHCFTNSANPHQWTVSFGTTINPPLMKRSIRRIIVHERYHSPAREYDIAVVQFSPRVTFTDNIRRVCLPEASASFQPNSTVYITGFGALFYGGKSQNNLQEAKLKIISDEVCKQPHVYGHDIKSGMFCAGYLEGIYDACRGDSGGPLVVKDLKDTWYLIGIVSWGDNCGQKNKPGVYTKVVYYRNWITSKTGLFFLFFFLNFFNFIYLFMIFTQRERERERGRDIGRGRSRLHALGARRGIRSRVSRIAPWAKGRR
;
A
#
# COMPACT_ATOMS: atom_id res chain seq x y z
N LEU A 1 -101.37 25.37 13.06
CA LEU A 1 -100.66 24.20 12.50
C LEU A 1 -99.21 24.19 12.99
N PHE A 2 -98.93 23.23 13.88
CA PHE A 2 -97.67 22.79 14.53
C PHE A 2 -96.34 23.56 14.37
N ARG A 3 -95.84 24.05 15.51
CA ARG A 3 -94.40 24.23 15.83
C ARG A 3 -93.72 22.86 15.90
N ARG A 4 -92.61 22.66 15.17
CA ARG A 4 -91.67 21.55 15.37
C ARG A 4 -90.42 22.07 16.10
N THR A 5 -90.30 21.75 17.38
CA THR A 5 -89.05 21.78 18.12
C THR A 5 -88.27 20.50 17.78
N VAL A 6 -87.12 20.64 17.11
CA VAL A 6 -86.19 19.52 16.91
C VAL A 6 -85.16 19.58 18.04
N GLY A 7 -85.30 18.69 19.01
CA GLY A 7 -84.27 18.46 20.03
C GLY A 7 -83.09 17.69 19.45
N PHE A 8 -81.90 18.29 19.47
CA PHE A 8 -80.65 17.60 19.16
C PHE A 8 -80.23 16.78 20.38
N ARG A 9 -80.44 15.46 20.32
CA ARG A 9 -79.98 14.49 21.32
C ARG A 9 -78.56 14.07 20.96
N THR A 10 -77.54 14.64 21.62
CA THR A 10 -76.16 14.16 21.52
C THR A 10 -76.04 12.81 22.21
N GLN A 11 -76.03 11.74 21.42
CA GLN A 11 -75.72 10.38 21.89
C GLN A 11 -74.20 10.27 22.05
N ASN A 12 -73.71 10.38 23.28
CA ASN A 12 -72.35 9.93 23.62
C ASN A 12 -72.35 8.40 23.48
N ARG A 13 -71.71 7.89 22.43
CA ARG A 13 -71.42 6.46 22.29
C ARG A 13 -70.22 6.14 23.16
N ASP A 14 -70.46 5.55 24.32
CA ASP A 14 -69.40 4.95 25.13
C ASP A 14 -68.74 3.81 24.34
N LEU A 15 -67.52 4.07 23.87
CA LEU A 15 -66.69 3.08 23.17
C LEU A 15 -66.35 1.96 24.14
N LYS A 16 -66.66 0.71 23.76
CA LYS A 16 -66.30 -0.47 24.57
C LYS A 16 -64.78 -0.52 24.78
N PRO A 17 -64.29 -0.94 25.97
CA PRO A 17 -62.85 -0.93 26.29
C PRO A 17 -61.96 -1.65 25.25
N TRP A 18 -62.44 -2.74 24.65
CA TRP A 18 -61.71 -3.46 23.60
C TRP A 18 -61.56 -2.66 22.29
N MET A 19 -62.52 -1.78 21.98
CA MET A 19 -62.44 -0.88 20.81
C MET A 19 -61.41 0.22 21.03
N ILE A 20 -61.32 0.74 22.27
CA ILE A 20 -60.30 1.72 22.66
C ILE A 20 -58.91 1.08 22.55
N ALA A 21 -58.75 -0.16 23.02
CA ALA A 21 -57.50 -0.91 22.90
C ALA A 21 -57.09 -1.13 21.44
N LEU A 22 -58.03 -1.51 20.56
CA LEU A 22 -57.76 -1.67 19.13
C LEU A 22 -57.33 -0.37 18.46
N LEU A 23 -58.00 0.74 18.77
CA LEU A 23 -57.63 2.06 18.25
C LEU A 23 -56.25 2.50 18.74
N ALA A 24 -55.90 2.23 20.01
CA ALA A 24 -54.59 2.51 20.55
C ALA A 24 -53.48 1.69 19.85
N VAL A 25 -53.71 0.39 19.61
CA VAL A 25 -52.77 -0.47 18.88
C VAL A 25 -52.63 -0.02 17.42
N LEU A 26 -53.73 0.35 16.76
CA LEU A 26 -53.68 0.87 15.40
C LEU A 26 -52.89 2.19 15.34
N LEU A 27 -53.10 3.09 16.30
CA LEU A 27 -52.36 4.35 16.38
C LEU A 27 -50.86 4.10 16.60
N LEU A 28 -50.52 3.20 17.52
CA LEU A 28 -49.13 2.83 17.81
C LEU A 28 -48.43 2.20 16.59
N THR A 29 -49.12 1.35 15.82
CA THR A 29 -48.54 0.76 14.60
C THR A 29 -48.33 1.81 13.52
N VAL A 30 -49.26 2.75 13.33
CA VAL A 30 -49.11 3.87 12.39
C VAL A 30 -47.94 4.77 12.81
N VAL A 31 -47.81 5.11 14.10
CA VAL A 31 -46.67 5.87 14.62
C VAL A 31 -45.35 5.11 14.40
N ALA A 32 -45.31 3.81 14.68
CA ALA A 32 -44.11 3.00 14.47
C ALA A 32 -43.70 2.92 13.00
N VAL A 33 -44.65 2.71 12.09
CA VAL A 33 -44.42 2.66 10.64
C VAL A 33 -43.97 4.02 10.09
N THR A 34 -44.59 5.12 10.53
CA THR A 34 -44.18 6.47 10.11
C THR A 34 -42.80 6.84 10.62
N ILE A 35 -42.47 6.51 11.88
CA ILE A 35 -41.10 6.67 12.42
C ILE A 35 -40.11 5.80 11.62
N GLY A 36 -40.46 4.54 11.33
CA GLY A 36 -39.63 3.64 10.53
C GLY A 36 -39.38 4.15 9.11
N LEU A 37 -40.40 4.68 8.44
CA LEU A 37 -40.30 5.30 7.12
C LEU A 37 -39.49 6.60 7.17
N LEU A 38 -39.71 7.47 8.16
CA LEU A 38 -38.92 8.69 8.35
C LEU A 38 -37.44 8.36 8.59
N ALA A 39 -37.15 7.41 9.48
CA ALA A 39 -35.79 6.94 9.72
C ALA A 39 -35.17 6.33 8.45
N HIS A 40 -35.89 5.49 7.72
CA HIS A 40 -35.43 4.91 6.47
C HIS A 40 -35.17 5.96 5.39
N LEU A 41 -36.02 6.98 5.26
CA LEU A 41 -35.86 8.08 4.30
C LEU A 41 -34.70 9.01 4.68
N LEU A 42 -34.54 9.31 5.97
CA LEU A 42 -33.42 10.10 6.49
C LEU A 42 -32.08 9.38 6.31
N VAL A 43 -32.04 8.06 6.54
CA VAL A 43 -30.82 7.23 6.39
C VAL A 43 -30.53 6.93 4.91
N SER A 44 -31.53 6.57 4.11
CA SER A 44 -31.38 6.30 2.67
C SER A 44 -31.08 7.55 1.85
N GLY A 45 -31.39 8.74 2.37
CA GLY A 45 -31.10 10.02 1.74
C GLY A 45 -29.63 10.42 1.79
N GLN A 46 -28.84 9.88 2.72
CA GLN A 46 -27.43 10.26 2.86
C GLN A 46 -26.52 9.40 1.98
N LYS A 47 -25.71 10.05 1.12
CA LYS A 47 -24.78 9.39 0.21
C LYS A 47 -23.35 9.83 0.49
N MET A 48 -22.42 8.89 0.36
CA MET A 48 -20.98 9.19 0.40
C MET A 48 -20.61 10.07 -0.79
N LYS A 49 -20.06 11.24 -0.49
CA LYS A 49 -19.51 12.22 -1.44
C LYS A 49 -17.99 12.22 -1.28
N TYR A 50 -17.31 12.34 -2.41
CA TYR A 50 -15.85 12.23 -2.50
C TYR A 50 -15.28 13.51 -3.10
N TYR A 51 -14.22 14.02 -2.49
CA TYR A 51 -13.53 15.23 -2.92
C TYR A 51 -12.04 14.94 -3.03
N HIS A 52 -11.46 15.30 -4.18
CA HIS A 52 -10.03 15.26 -4.40
C HIS A 52 -9.41 16.57 -3.92
N GLY A 53 -8.61 16.51 -2.89
CA GLY A 53 -7.79 17.62 -2.40
C GLY A 53 -6.36 17.49 -2.89
N THR A 54 -5.71 18.61 -3.21
CA THR A 54 -4.27 18.66 -3.42
C THR A 54 -3.67 19.79 -2.62
N PHE A 55 -2.50 19.58 -2.02
CA PHE A 55 -1.69 20.65 -1.44
C PHE A 55 -0.22 20.31 -1.50
N LYS A 56 0.62 21.34 -1.43
CA LYS A 56 2.07 21.23 -1.45
C LYS A 56 2.62 21.47 -0.05
N ILE A 57 3.48 20.56 0.37
CA ILE A 57 4.25 20.68 1.61
C ILE A 57 5.63 21.24 1.22
N SER A 58 5.91 22.46 1.65
CA SER A 58 7.12 23.24 1.32
C SER A 58 8.29 22.91 2.24
N ASP A 59 9.50 23.35 1.86
CA ASP A 59 10.72 23.31 2.68
C ASP A 59 11.13 21.92 3.19
N LEU A 60 10.74 20.86 2.47
CA LEU A 60 11.07 19.49 2.82
C LEU A 60 12.21 18.92 1.97
N GLN A 61 13.35 18.65 2.62
CA GLN A 61 14.38 17.74 2.12
C GLN A 61 13.96 16.30 2.47
N VAL A 62 13.29 15.61 1.55
CA VAL A 62 12.93 14.19 1.74
C VAL A 62 14.17 13.33 1.51
N ASN A 63 14.88 12.91 2.56
CA ASN A 63 15.95 11.94 2.36
C ASN A 63 15.35 10.59 1.96
N SER A 64 15.85 10.12 0.83
CA SER A 64 15.78 8.73 0.43
C SER A 64 16.95 7.90 0.95
N HIS A 65 18.02 8.57 1.39
CA HIS A 65 19.19 8.01 2.07
C HIS A 65 19.63 9.03 3.12
N SER A 66 19.69 8.64 4.40
CA SER A 66 20.21 9.43 5.53
C SER A 66 21.47 10.22 5.09
N GLU A 67 21.55 11.54 5.31
CA GLU A 67 22.04 12.13 6.56
C GLU A 67 21.45 13.54 6.84
N GLN A 68 21.04 13.71 8.09
CA GLN A 68 21.02 14.89 8.95
C GLN A 68 20.85 16.30 8.35
N ASN A 69 19.58 16.71 8.18
CA ASN A 69 18.98 17.92 8.75
C ASN A 69 17.46 17.89 8.44
N SER A 70 16.64 17.67 9.48
CA SER A 70 15.16 17.47 9.43
C SER A 70 14.63 16.70 8.22
N THR A 71 14.74 15.37 8.32
CA THR A 71 14.39 14.40 7.27
C THR A 71 13.07 13.71 7.58
N TYR A 72 12.07 13.83 6.69
CA TYR A 72 10.82 13.05 6.81
C TYR A 72 10.79 11.91 5.81
N GLN A 73 10.41 10.69 6.25
CA GLN A 73 10.12 9.61 5.31
C GLN A 73 8.75 9.83 4.66
N LEU A 74 8.55 9.31 3.45
CA LEU A 74 7.27 9.44 2.72
C LEU A 74 6.08 8.86 3.51
N LYS A 75 6.34 7.85 4.34
CA LYS A 75 5.35 7.28 5.27
C LYS A 75 4.94 8.30 6.33
N ASP A 76 5.90 8.97 6.96
CA ASP A 76 5.65 9.98 7.98
C ASP A 76 4.86 11.15 7.40
N LEU A 77 5.23 11.60 6.20
CA LEU A 77 4.50 12.66 5.50
C LEU A 77 3.06 12.29 5.18
N ARG A 78 2.81 11.04 4.75
CA ARG A 78 1.44 10.53 4.54
C ARG A 78 0.65 10.58 5.85
N GLU A 79 1.23 10.07 6.93
CA GLU A 79 0.59 10.03 8.24
C GLU A 79 0.29 11.43 8.78
N MET A 80 1.27 12.33 8.77
CA MET A 80 1.10 13.72 9.20
C MET A 80 0.06 14.45 8.35
N SER A 81 0.06 14.25 7.02
CA SER A 81 -0.90 14.87 6.11
C SER A 81 -2.34 14.44 6.42
N GLU A 82 -2.54 13.14 6.62
CA GLU A 82 -3.85 12.60 6.95
C GLU A 82 -4.32 13.05 8.34
N ASN A 83 -3.43 13.09 9.36
CA ASN A 83 -3.76 13.56 10.71
C ASN A 83 -4.14 15.04 10.72
N MET A 84 -3.38 15.87 10.00
CA MET A 84 -3.67 17.28 9.85
C MET A 84 -5.06 17.49 9.24
N VAL A 85 -5.43 16.73 8.20
CA VAL A 85 -6.76 16.83 7.57
C VAL A 85 -7.86 16.34 8.52
N ASP A 86 -7.62 15.26 9.28
CA ASP A 86 -8.55 14.78 10.31
C ASP A 86 -8.81 15.87 11.35
N GLU A 87 -7.78 16.46 11.95
CA GLU A 87 -7.89 17.54 12.94
C GLU A 87 -8.67 18.74 12.38
N ILE A 88 -8.35 19.16 11.15
CA ILE A 88 -9.02 20.28 10.48
C ILE A 88 -10.54 20.05 10.44
N PHE A 89 -10.99 18.88 9.98
CA PHE A 89 -12.41 18.62 9.77
C PHE A 89 -13.16 18.21 11.05
N ILE A 90 -12.52 17.49 11.96
CA ILE A 90 -13.06 17.16 13.28
C ILE A 90 -13.36 18.43 14.08
N ASP A 91 -12.50 19.44 14.01
CA ASP A 91 -12.71 20.72 14.69
C ASP A 91 -13.52 21.73 13.83
N SER A 92 -14.15 21.30 12.73
CA SER A 92 -14.89 22.19 11.82
C SER A 92 -16.41 22.05 11.92
N ALA A 93 -17.13 22.99 11.31
CA ALA A 93 -18.57 22.88 11.10
C ALA A 93 -19.00 21.63 10.31
N LEU A 94 -18.08 20.94 9.62
CA LEU A 94 -18.35 19.71 8.88
C LEU A 94 -18.08 18.43 9.66
N ASN A 95 -17.67 18.49 10.94
CA ASN A 95 -17.34 17.31 11.77
C ASN A 95 -18.38 16.18 11.64
N LYS A 96 -19.66 16.48 11.85
CA LYS A 96 -20.76 15.49 11.80
C LYS A 96 -20.94 14.79 10.44
N HIS A 97 -20.39 15.36 9.37
CA HIS A 97 -20.48 14.83 8.02
C HIS A 97 -19.15 14.24 7.54
N TYR A 98 -18.05 14.56 8.21
CA TYR A 98 -16.72 14.09 7.88
C TYR A 98 -16.58 12.63 8.28
N ILE A 99 -16.18 11.78 7.34
CA ILE A 99 -16.03 10.34 7.58
C ILE A 99 -14.57 9.98 7.74
N LYS A 100 -13.73 10.38 6.77
CA LYS A 100 -12.29 10.14 6.75
C LYS A 100 -11.62 10.86 5.60
N ASN A 101 -10.30 10.87 5.62
CA ASN A 101 -9.47 11.21 4.49
C ASN A 101 -8.46 10.09 4.19
N GLN A 102 -7.85 10.14 3.01
CA GLN A 102 -6.81 9.20 2.61
C GLN A 102 -5.86 9.82 1.59
N VAL A 103 -4.56 9.80 1.87
CA VAL A 103 -3.52 10.25 0.93
C VAL A 103 -3.27 9.14 -0.11
N VAL A 104 -3.74 9.39 -1.33
CA VAL A 104 -3.67 8.42 -2.42
C VAL A 104 -2.32 8.44 -3.13
N ARG A 105 -1.66 9.60 -3.16
CA ARG A 105 -0.35 9.78 -3.80
C ARG A 105 0.42 10.92 -3.14
N LEU A 106 1.74 10.73 -3.04
CA LEU A 106 2.71 11.77 -2.70
C LEU A 106 3.70 11.85 -3.86
N THR A 107 3.90 13.05 -4.39
CA THR A 107 4.76 13.30 -5.55
C THR A 107 5.83 14.32 -5.16
N PRO A 108 7.11 13.94 -5.10
CA PRO A 108 8.21 14.89 -4.92
C PRO A 108 8.22 15.93 -6.05
N GLU A 109 8.37 17.20 -5.69
CA GLU A 109 8.55 18.36 -6.57
C GLU A 109 9.83 19.11 -6.16
N GLU A 110 10.32 20.05 -6.99
CA GLU A 110 11.62 20.73 -6.77
C GLU A 110 11.71 21.46 -5.42
N ASP A 111 10.60 21.99 -4.94
CA ASP A 111 10.44 22.82 -3.73
C ASP A 111 9.50 22.17 -2.69
N GLY A 112 9.38 20.83 -2.71
CA GLY A 112 8.65 20.10 -1.67
C GLY A 112 7.96 18.82 -2.14
N VAL A 113 6.81 18.51 -1.55
CA VAL A 113 6.02 17.31 -1.89
C VAL A 113 4.56 17.69 -2.12
N LYS A 114 4.02 17.31 -3.28
CA LYS A 114 2.60 17.40 -3.58
C LYS A 114 1.86 16.19 -3.03
N ALA A 115 0.85 16.44 -2.20
CA ALA A 115 -0.07 15.43 -1.69
C ALA A 115 -1.39 15.45 -2.46
N ASP A 116 -1.80 14.29 -2.97
CA ASP A 116 -3.15 14.05 -3.49
C ASP A 116 -3.94 13.26 -2.43
N ILE A 117 -5.06 13.83 -1.98
CA ILE A 117 -5.89 13.31 -0.89
C ILE A 117 -7.33 13.12 -1.35
N ILE A 118 -7.96 12.04 -0.93
CA ILE A 118 -9.40 11.83 -1.08
C ILE A 118 -10.06 12.03 0.27
N MET A 119 -10.95 13.02 0.35
CA MET A 119 -11.78 13.26 1.52
C MET A 119 -13.17 12.69 1.26
N VAL A 120 -13.68 11.98 2.27
CA VAL A 120 -14.98 11.31 2.22
C VAL A 120 -15.90 11.96 3.22
N PHE A 121 -17.06 12.39 2.75
CA PHE A 121 -18.09 12.95 3.58
C PHE A 121 -19.43 12.27 3.31
N GLN A 122 -20.30 12.28 4.31
CA GLN A 122 -21.64 11.76 4.22
C GLN A 122 -22.63 12.93 4.30
N PHE A 123 -23.33 13.18 3.18
CA PHE A 123 -24.29 14.28 3.06
C PHE A 123 -25.61 13.80 2.45
N PRO A 124 -26.74 14.48 2.74
CA PRO A 124 -27.99 14.28 2.01
C PRO A 124 -27.82 14.42 0.50
N SER A 125 -28.60 13.66 -0.27
CA SER A 125 -28.51 13.62 -1.73
C SER A 125 -28.78 14.97 -2.41
N THR A 126 -29.58 15.81 -1.76
CA THR A 126 -30.07 17.12 -2.22
C THR A 126 -29.05 18.25 -2.11
N GLU A 127 -27.95 18.07 -1.37
CA GLU A 127 -26.92 19.12 -1.28
C GLU A 127 -26.14 19.29 -2.59
N GLN A 128 -25.99 20.55 -3.01
CA GLN A 128 -25.23 20.92 -4.20
C GLN A 128 -23.74 20.71 -3.97
N LYS A 129 -23.13 19.82 -4.78
CA LYS A 129 -21.70 19.48 -4.72
C LYS A 129 -20.77 20.71 -4.82
N ALA A 130 -21.17 21.73 -5.58
CA ALA A 130 -20.39 22.94 -5.75
C ALA A 130 -20.33 23.78 -4.47
N LEU A 131 -21.47 24.01 -3.81
CA LEU A 131 -21.51 24.74 -2.54
C LEU A 131 -20.68 24.03 -1.45
N LEU A 132 -20.78 22.70 -1.41
CA LEU A 132 -20.03 21.90 -0.44
C LEU A 132 -18.53 21.91 -0.73
N ARG A 133 -18.12 21.85 -2.01
CA ARG A 133 -16.72 22.04 -2.42
C ARG A 133 -16.16 23.35 -1.90
N GLU A 134 -16.87 24.47 -2.09
CA GLU A 134 -16.42 25.79 -1.63
C GLU A 134 -16.29 25.85 -0.11
N LYS A 135 -17.24 25.25 0.63
CA LYS A 135 -17.14 25.13 2.10
C LYS A 135 -15.91 24.34 2.53
N ILE A 136 -15.65 23.19 1.91
CA ILE A 136 -14.48 22.33 2.19
C ILE A 136 -13.19 23.09 1.91
N LEU A 137 -13.09 23.76 0.75
CA LEU A 137 -11.92 24.55 0.36
C LEU A 137 -11.67 25.71 1.33
N SER A 138 -12.72 26.43 1.72
CA SER A 138 -12.64 27.53 2.69
C SER A 138 -12.10 27.06 4.05
N ILE A 139 -12.63 25.95 4.59
CA ILE A 139 -12.19 25.37 5.86
C ILE A 139 -10.70 24.96 5.78
N LEU A 140 -10.29 24.28 4.71
CA LEU A 140 -8.89 23.89 4.52
C LEU A 140 -7.98 25.11 4.46
N ASN A 141 -8.29 26.10 3.63
CA ASN A 141 -7.49 27.31 3.48
C ASN A 141 -7.36 28.11 4.78
N GLN A 142 -8.43 28.18 5.58
CA GLN A 142 -8.43 28.88 6.85
C GLN A 142 -7.59 28.14 7.90
N LYS A 143 -7.78 26.82 8.05
CA LYS A 143 -7.16 26.07 9.13
C LYS A 143 -5.73 25.61 8.84
N ILE A 144 -5.39 25.35 7.57
CA ILE A 144 -4.01 25.00 7.18
C ILE A 144 -3.04 26.14 7.52
N ARG A 145 -3.43 27.41 7.36
CA ARG A 145 -2.58 28.55 7.73
C ARG A 145 -2.23 28.60 9.22
N ASN A 146 -3.06 27.99 10.06
CA ASN A 146 -2.92 28.01 11.51
C ASN A 146 -2.28 26.73 12.06
N THR A 147 -2.11 25.69 11.23
CA THR A 147 -1.50 24.45 11.71
C THR A 147 0.01 24.56 11.72
N ARG A 148 0.63 24.08 12.79
CA ARG A 148 2.10 23.92 12.88
C ARG A 148 2.55 22.50 12.53
N ALA A 149 1.62 21.61 12.21
CA ALA A 149 1.90 20.19 12.00
C ALA A 149 2.74 19.93 10.74
N LEU A 150 2.48 20.67 9.66
CA LEU A 150 3.19 20.56 8.39
C LEU A 150 3.31 21.94 7.72
N PRO A 151 4.47 22.28 7.12
CA PRO A 151 4.66 23.52 6.38
C PRO A 151 3.95 23.44 5.02
N VAL A 152 2.64 23.65 5.00
CA VAL A 152 1.83 23.56 3.79
C VAL A 152 1.70 24.94 3.14
N ASN A 153 1.99 25.01 1.84
CA ASN A 153 1.72 26.21 1.06
C ASN A 153 0.21 26.37 0.84
N ALA A 154 -0.42 27.28 1.60
CA ALA A 154 -1.86 27.51 1.52
C ALA A 154 -2.36 27.93 0.12
N SER A 155 -1.53 28.56 -0.72
CA SER A 155 -1.95 28.93 -2.08
C SER A 155 -1.98 27.75 -3.05
N SER A 156 -1.37 26.62 -2.68
CA SER A 156 -1.36 25.39 -3.48
C SER A 156 -2.60 24.50 -3.26
N VAL A 157 -3.44 24.84 -2.28
CA VAL A 157 -4.59 24.01 -1.90
C VAL A 157 -5.66 24.07 -2.99
N GLN A 158 -6.03 22.90 -3.53
CA GLN A 158 -7.13 22.76 -4.48
C GLN A 158 -8.07 21.66 -4.01
N VAL A 159 -9.36 21.83 -4.27
CA VAL A 159 -10.39 20.83 -3.97
C VAL A 159 -11.32 20.69 -5.16
N ASN A 160 -11.53 19.47 -5.63
CA ASN A 160 -12.42 19.16 -6.74
C ASN A 160 -13.41 18.04 -6.35
N ALA A 161 -14.68 18.21 -6.70
CA ALA A 161 -15.69 17.18 -6.47
C ALA A 161 -15.46 15.98 -7.41
N MET A 162 -15.65 14.77 -6.89
CA MET A 162 -15.53 13.55 -7.68
C MET A 162 -16.88 12.87 -7.90
N SER A 163 -16.93 12.01 -8.93
CA SER A 163 -18.02 11.04 -9.05
C SER A 163 -17.90 10.02 -7.90
N SER A 164 -19.04 9.53 -7.40
CA SER A 164 -19.02 8.57 -6.29
C SER A 164 -18.38 7.23 -6.69
N SER A 165 -18.49 6.82 -7.96
CA SER A 165 -17.84 5.60 -8.47
C SER A 165 -16.32 5.75 -8.52
N THR A 166 -15.81 6.84 -9.10
CA THR A 166 -14.37 7.10 -9.19
C THR A 166 -13.78 7.29 -7.79
N GLY A 167 -14.40 8.10 -6.92
CA GLY A 167 -13.92 8.30 -5.56
C GLY A 167 -13.86 7.01 -4.75
N LYS A 168 -14.91 6.18 -4.82
CA LYS A 168 -14.93 4.85 -4.17
C LYS A 168 -13.81 3.96 -4.70
N GLN A 169 -13.62 3.91 -6.01
CA GLN A 169 -12.58 3.08 -6.62
C GLN A 169 -11.16 3.54 -6.26
N THR A 170 -10.92 4.85 -6.20
CA THR A 170 -9.61 5.39 -5.79
C THR A 170 -9.28 5.04 -4.34
N VAL A 171 -10.25 5.16 -3.42
CA VAL A 171 -10.10 4.75 -2.02
C VAL A 171 -9.86 3.24 -1.92
N GLN A 172 -10.61 2.42 -2.67
CA GLN A 172 -10.44 0.96 -2.70
C GLN A 172 -9.11 0.50 -3.31
N ALA A 173 -8.50 1.31 -4.18
CA ALA A 173 -7.19 1.03 -4.77
C ALA A 173 -6.01 1.27 -3.80
N CYS A 174 -6.26 1.95 -2.68
CA CYS A 174 -5.29 2.07 -1.61
C CYS A 174 -5.02 0.71 -0.97
N CYS A 175 -3.76 0.46 -0.65
CA CYS A 175 -3.36 -0.82 -0.08
C CYS A 175 -3.69 -0.92 1.41
N GLY A 176 -3.70 -2.15 1.92
CA GLY A 176 -3.66 -2.42 3.35
C GLY A 176 -4.92 -1.97 4.10
N LYS A 177 -6.02 -1.65 3.43
CA LYS A 177 -7.26 -1.23 4.09
C LYS A 177 -8.28 -2.35 4.12
N ARG A 178 -8.85 -2.61 5.29
CA ARG A 178 -9.98 -3.53 5.49
C ARG A 178 -11.30 -2.75 5.56
N VAL A 179 -12.42 -3.46 5.40
CA VAL A 179 -13.77 -2.90 5.59
C VAL A 179 -14.36 -3.29 6.94
N VAL A 180 -14.01 -4.48 7.43
CA VAL A 180 -14.46 -4.97 8.72
C VAL A 180 -13.42 -4.59 9.79
N PRO A 181 -13.76 -3.74 10.78
CA PRO A 181 -12.89 -3.47 11.91
C PRO A 181 -12.65 -4.78 12.69
N LEU A 182 -11.45 -4.94 13.25
CA LEU A 182 -11.13 -6.11 14.07
C LEU A 182 -12.02 -6.15 15.32
N ILE A 183 -13.11 -6.91 15.29
CA ILE A 183 -13.85 -7.26 16.52
C ILE A 183 -13.11 -8.44 17.14
N VAL A 184 -12.12 -8.15 17.98
CA VAL A 184 -11.32 -9.16 18.66
C VAL A 184 -12.07 -9.60 19.92
N ASN A 185 -12.95 -10.60 19.80
CA ASN A 185 -13.24 -11.42 20.96
C ASN A 185 -12.07 -12.40 21.15
N ARG A 186 -11.64 -12.53 22.41
CA ARG A 186 -10.47 -13.30 22.85
C ARG A 186 -10.75 -14.80 22.66
N ILE A 187 -10.30 -15.43 21.58
CA ILE A 187 -10.68 -16.82 21.27
C ILE A 187 -9.46 -17.64 20.78
N MET A 188 -9.43 -18.92 21.17
CA MET A 188 -8.28 -19.84 21.10
C MET A 188 -8.33 -20.76 19.88
N SER A 189 -7.15 -21.15 19.37
CA SER A 189 -6.91 -22.12 18.28
C SER A 189 -7.21 -21.69 16.83
N GLY A 190 -7.16 -20.39 16.53
CA GLY A 190 -7.38 -19.88 15.17
C GLY A 190 -8.86 -19.86 14.80
N ASP A 191 -9.29 -18.76 14.18
CA ASP A 191 -10.72 -18.50 13.93
C ASP A 191 -11.04 -18.52 12.44
N ILE A 192 -12.28 -18.91 12.10
CA ILE A 192 -12.79 -18.70 10.75
C ILE A 192 -12.85 -17.20 10.50
N ALA A 193 -12.05 -16.73 9.54
CA ALA A 193 -11.98 -15.33 9.19
C ALA A 193 -13.34 -14.84 8.67
N ALA A 194 -13.80 -13.71 9.21
CA ALA A 194 -15.00 -13.06 8.70
C ALA A 194 -14.87 -12.73 7.21
N LYS A 195 -16.00 -12.73 6.49
CA LYS A 195 -16.03 -12.32 5.08
C LYS A 195 -15.37 -10.94 4.93
N ALA A 196 -14.49 -10.80 3.93
CA ALA A 196 -13.73 -9.57 3.66
C ALA A 196 -12.71 -9.15 4.74
N ALA A 197 -12.43 -9.99 5.76
CA ALA A 197 -11.43 -9.68 6.78
C ALA A 197 -10.02 -9.52 6.17
N TRP A 198 -9.65 -10.40 5.23
CA TRP A 198 -8.30 -10.42 4.66
C TRP A 198 -8.36 -10.35 3.14
N PRO A 199 -8.71 -9.18 2.56
CA PRO A 199 -9.05 -9.04 1.15
C PRO A 199 -7.84 -9.23 0.21
N TRP A 200 -6.63 -9.35 0.76
CA TRP A 200 -5.40 -9.67 0.04
C TRP A 200 -5.05 -11.16 0.05
N GLN A 201 -5.72 -12.00 0.86
CA GLN A 201 -5.47 -13.43 0.86
C GLN A 201 -5.84 -14.04 -0.48
N ALA A 202 -4.97 -14.92 -0.96
CA ALA A 202 -5.20 -15.74 -2.13
C ALA A 202 -4.81 -17.20 -1.88
N SER A 203 -5.40 -18.11 -2.66
CA SER A 203 -5.12 -19.54 -2.64
C SER A 203 -4.55 -19.95 -4.00
N LEU A 204 -3.33 -20.47 -4.01
CA LEU A 204 -2.70 -21.08 -5.19
C LEU A 204 -3.11 -22.55 -5.26
N GLN A 205 -3.66 -22.95 -6.42
CA GLN A 205 -4.26 -24.25 -6.60
C GLN A 205 -3.72 -24.96 -7.84
N ARG A 206 -3.55 -26.28 -7.74
CA ARG A 206 -3.32 -27.19 -8.87
C ARG A 206 -4.48 -28.16 -8.94
N ASN A 207 -5.08 -28.35 -10.11
CA ASN A 207 -6.27 -29.20 -10.28
C ASN A 207 -7.40 -28.90 -9.28
N ASN A 208 -7.64 -27.61 -8.98
CA ASN A 208 -8.59 -27.13 -7.95
C ASN A 208 -8.26 -27.53 -6.49
N ILE A 209 -7.09 -28.10 -6.24
CA ILE A 209 -6.62 -28.46 -4.90
C ILE A 209 -5.64 -27.39 -4.43
N HIS A 210 -5.94 -26.80 -3.29
CA HIS A 210 -5.07 -25.84 -2.62
C HIS A 210 -3.70 -26.45 -2.32
N GLN A 211 -2.65 -25.71 -2.64
CA GLN A 211 -1.26 -26.09 -2.40
C GLN A 211 -0.57 -25.12 -1.43
N CYS A 212 -0.78 -23.82 -1.66
CA CYS A 212 -0.14 -22.74 -0.92
C CYS A 212 -1.07 -21.51 -0.83
N GLY A 213 -0.82 -20.69 0.18
CA GLY A 213 -1.28 -19.31 0.23
C GLY A 213 -0.50 -18.39 -0.71
N ALA A 214 -1.06 -17.21 -0.95
CA ALA A 214 -0.38 -16.10 -1.59
C ALA A 214 -1.02 -14.78 -1.15
N THR A 215 -0.36 -13.67 -1.42
CA THR A 215 -0.80 -12.34 -1.01
C THR A 215 -0.90 -11.39 -2.20
N LEU A 216 -2.05 -10.74 -2.39
CA LEU A 216 -2.29 -9.75 -3.42
C LEU A 216 -1.52 -8.46 -3.13
N ILE A 217 -0.57 -8.11 -3.99
CA ILE A 217 0.28 -6.90 -3.87
C ILE A 217 -0.02 -5.85 -4.95
N SER A 218 -0.72 -6.23 -6.02
CA SER A 218 -1.25 -5.30 -7.04
C SER A 218 -2.52 -5.86 -7.69
N ASN A 219 -3.02 -5.26 -8.77
CA ASN A 219 -4.17 -5.80 -9.50
C ASN A 219 -3.83 -7.01 -10.40
N THR A 220 -2.55 -7.38 -10.53
CA THR A 220 -2.07 -8.47 -11.40
C THR A 220 -0.94 -9.32 -10.78
N TRP A 221 -0.44 -8.94 -9.60
CA TRP A 221 0.70 -9.60 -8.96
C TRP A 221 0.36 -10.10 -7.56
N LEU A 222 0.86 -11.28 -7.26
CA LEU A 222 0.86 -11.91 -5.95
C LEU A 222 2.30 -12.11 -5.45
N LEU A 223 2.47 -12.12 -4.13
CA LEU A 223 3.68 -12.56 -3.45
C LEU A 223 3.42 -13.88 -2.72
N THR A 224 4.36 -14.81 -2.76
CA THR A 224 4.25 -16.14 -2.12
C THR A 224 5.65 -16.72 -1.87
N ALA A 225 5.73 -17.95 -1.37
CA ALA A 225 6.97 -18.66 -1.13
C ALA A 225 7.48 -19.35 -2.40
N ALA A 226 8.80 -19.45 -2.56
CA ALA A 226 9.43 -20.15 -3.68
C ALA A 226 9.19 -21.65 -3.62
N HIS A 227 9.22 -22.22 -2.41
CA HIS A 227 9.12 -23.67 -2.21
C HIS A 227 7.79 -24.26 -2.73
N CYS A 228 6.74 -23.44 -2.84
CA CYS A 228 5.46 -23.81 -3.43
C CYS A 228 5.56 -24.31 -4.88
N PHE A 229 6.62 -23.92 -5.60
CA PHE A 229 6.82 -24.25 -7.03
C PHE A 229 7.92 -25.27 -7.30
N THR A 230 8.50 -25.86 -6.26
CA THR A 230 9.56 -26.89 -6.38
C THR A 230 9.13 -28.09 -7.21
N ASN A 231 7.89 -28.55 -7.04
CA ASN A 231 7.34 -29.67 -7.80
C ASN A 231 6.97 -29.30 -9.26
N SER A 232 6.54 -28.06 -9.49
CA SER A 232 6.20 -27.57 -10.84
C SER A 232 6.03 -26.06 -10.82
N ALA A 233 6.81 -25.39 -11.66
CA ALA A 233 6.70 -23.95 -11.92
C ALA A 233 5.95 -23.64 -13.23
N ASN A 234 5.32 -24.63 -13.88
CA ASN A 234 4.58 -24.42 -15.13
C ASN A 234 3.27 -23.65 -14.87
N PRO A 235 3.13 -22.38 -15.32
CA PRO A 235 1.96 -21.54 -15.05
C PRO A 235 0.61 -22.18 -15.42
N HIS A 236 0.57 -23.00 -16.47
CA HIS A 236 -0.67 -23.62 -16.95
C HIS A 236 -1.27 -24.65 -15.99
N GLN A 237 -0.46 -25.18 -15.06
CA GLN A 237 -0.92 -26.11 -14.03
C GLN A 237 -1.48 -25.39 -12.80
N TRP A 238 -1.36 -24.06 -12.74
CA TRP A 238 -1.71 -23.27 -11.57
C TRP A 238 -2.88 -22.33 -11.85
N THR A 239 -3.68 -22.14 -10.83
CA THR A 239 -4.72 -21.11 -10.78
C THR A 239 -4.65 -20.41 -9.43
N VAL A 240 -5.16 -19.18 -9.37
CA VAL A 240 -5.33 -18.45 -8.11
C VAL A 240 -6.81 -18.20 -7.84
N SER A 241 -7.21 -18.41 -6.60
CA SER A 241 -8.54 -18.08 -6.09
C SER A 241 -8.47 -17.00 -5.02
N PHE A 242 -9.45 -16.11 -5.01
CA PHE A 242 -9.62 -15.02 -4.03
C PHE A 242 -10.90 -15.22 -3.22
N GLY A 243 -10.94 -14.61 -2.04
CA GLY A 243 -12.06 -14.69 -1.10
C GLY A 243 -11.72 -15.51 0.14
N THR A 244 -12.72 -15.74 1.00
CA THR A 244 -12.58 -16.49 2.25
C THR A 244 -12.87 -17.99 2.11
N THR A 245 -13.19 -18.45 0.90
CA THR A 245 -13.49 -19.86 0.58
C THR A 245 -12.68 -20.32 -0.63
N ILE A 246 -12.16 -21.55 -0.59
CA ILE A 246 -11.44 -22.17 -1.72
C ILE A 246 -12.42 -22.65 -2.79
N ASN A 247 -13.50 -23.33 -2.37
CA ASN A 247 -14.51 -23.89 -3.25
C ASN A 247 -15.93 -23.73 -2.67
N PRO A 248 -16.86 -23.05 -3.37
CA PRO A 248 -16.60 -22.20 -4.53
C PRO A 248 -15.81 -20.93 -4.12
N PRO A 249 -14.83 -20.48 -4.93
CA PRO A 249 -14.13 -19.24 -4.64
C PRO A 249 -14.96 -18.01 -5.05
N LEU A 250 -14.68 -16.86 -4.44
CA LEU A 250 -15.29 -15.59 -4.86
C LEU A 250 -14.87 -15.22 -6.29
N MET A 251 -13.60 -15.47 -6.62
CA MET A 251 -13.03 -15.16 -7.93
C MET A 251 -11.86 -16.09 -8.20
N LYS A 252 -11.74 -16.57 -9.45
CA LYS A 252 -10.62 -17.40 -9.91
C LYS A 252 -9.92 -16.76 -11.11
N ARG A 253 -8.59 -16.89 -11.20
CA ARG A 253 -7.76 -16.38 -12.29
C ARG A 253 -6.70 -17.39 -12.72
N SER A 254 -6.31 -17.30 -13.98
CA SER A 254 -5.24 -18.12 -14.56
C SER A 254 -3.90 -17.48 -14.27
N ILE A 255 -2.87 -18.31 -14.05
CA ILE A 255 -1.51 -17.83 -13.86
C ILE A 255 -0.84 -17.62 -15.22
N ARG A 256 -0.24 -16.45 -15.41
CA ARG A 256 0.49 -16.08 -16.62
C ARG A 256 1.98 -16.36 -16.47
N ARG A 257 2.54 -16.05 -15.29
CA ARG A 257 3.99 -16.12 -15.05
C ARG A 257 4.25 -16.41 -13.58
N ILE A 258 5.20 -17.28 -13.32
CA ILE A 258 5.75 -17.56 -11.98
C ILE A 258 7.23 -17.18 -12.02
N ILE A 259 7.68 -16.38 -11.08
CA ILE A 259 9.09 -15.96 -10.96
C ILE A 259 9.55 -16.34 -9.55
N VAL A 260 10.35 -17.40 -9.48
CA VAL A 260 11.03 -17.82 -8.25
C VAL A 260 12.32 -17.01 -8.10
N HIS A 261 12.70 -16.69 -6.86
CA HIS A 261 13.98 -16.02 -6.59
C HIS A 261 15.16 -16.85 -7.12
N GLU A 262 16.09 -16.22 -7.82
CA GLU A 262 17.16 -16.90 -8.58
C GLU A 262 18.13 -17.69 -7.70
N ARG A 263 18.27 -17.27 -6.43
CA ARG A 263 19.12 -17.91 -5.42
C ARG A 263 18.41 -18.97 -4.58
N TYR A 264 17.10 -19.17 -4.79
CA TYR A 264 16.35 -20.21 -4.10
C TYR A 264 16.76 -21.58 -4.61
N HIS A 265 17.07 -22.50 -3.70
CA HIS A 265 17.39 -23.88 -4.04
C HIS A 265 16.97 -24.79 -2.89
N SER A 266 16.23 -25.86 -3.17
CA SER A 266 15.89 -26.87 -2.16
C SER A 266 17.11 -27.79 -1.92
N PRO A 267 17.43 -28.18 -0.68
CA PRO A 267 16.67 -28.01 0.56
C PRO A 267 17.00 -26.73 1.35
N ALA A 268 17.86 -25.84 0.84
CA ALA A 268 18.16 -24.59 1.51
C ALA A 268 16.90 -23.72 1.62
N ARG A 269 16.61 -23.27 2.85
CA ARG A 269 15.39 -22.52 3.16
C ARG A 269 15.54 -21.01 2.93
N GLU A 270 16.71 -20.57 2.47
CA GLU A 270 17.00 -19.17 2.12
C GLU A 270 16.36 -18.76 0.79
N TYR A 271 16.11 -17.46 0.62
CA TYR A 271 15.52 -16.89 -0.60
C TYR A 271 14.14 -17.47 -0.94
N ASP A 272 13.38 -17.93 0.07
CA ASP A 272 12.08 -18.55 -0.12
C ASP A 272 10.98 -17.53 -0.42
N ILE A 273 11.05 -16.97 -1.64
CA ILE A 273 10.16 -15.94 -2.15
C ILE A 273 9.93 -16.11 -3.66
N ALA A 274 8.70 -15.90 -4.08
CA ALA A 274 8.30 -15.89 -5.47
C ALA A 274 7.22 -14.82 -5.73
N VAL A 275 7.21 -14.29 -6.95
CA VAL A 275 6.11 -13.44 -7.43
C VAL A 275 5.35 -14.16 -8.53
N VAL A 276 4.03 -14.00 -8.52
CA VAL A 276 3.14 -14.67 -9.48
C VAL A 276 2.28 -13.62 -10.18
N GLN A 277 2.35 -13.60 -11.51
CA GLN A 277 1.49 -12.76 -12.34
C GLN A 277 0.28 -13.56 -12.80
N PHE A 278 -0.92 -13.02 -12.62
CA PHE A 278 -2.16 -13.64 -13.06
C PHE A 278 -2.91 -12.77 -14.08
N SER A 279 -3.84 -13.39 -14.78
CA SER A 279 -4.68 -12.76 -15.79
C SER A 279 -6.10 -13.37 -15.77
N PRO A 280 -7.16 -12.58 -16.02
CA PRO A 280 -7.17 -11.11 -16.15
C PRO A 280 -6.94 -10.38 -14.82
N ARG A 281 -6.64 -9.07 -14.89
CA ARG A 281 -6.47 -8.21 -13.70
C ARG A 281 -7.73 -8.22 -12.81
N VAL A 282 -7.55 -8.03 -11.51
CA VAL A 282 -8.68 -7.84 -10.58
C VAL A 282 -9.09 -6.37 -10.52
N THR A 283 -10.39 -6.14 -10.31
CA THR A 283 -10.92 -4.85 -9.87
C THR A 283 -10.98 -4.85 -8.36
N PHE A 284 -10.41 -3.84 -7.71
CA PHE A 284 -10.45 -3.75 -6.26
C PHE A 284 -11.88 -3.48 -5.78
N THR A 285 -12.29 -4.22 -4.76
CA THR A 285 -13.60 -4.13 -4.11
C THR A 285 -13.40 -4.15 -2.60
N ASP A 286 -14.47 -4.29 -1.83
CA ASP A 286 -14.35 -4.46 -0.38
C ASP A 286 -13.83 -5.84 0.01
N ASN A 287 -14.03 -6.85 -0.86
CA ASN A 287 -13.58 -8.23 -0.64
C ASN A 287 -12.22 -8.55 -1.30
N ILE A 288 -11.73 -7.70 -2.20
CA ILE A 288 -10.51 -7.92 -2.97
C ILE A 288 -9.70 -6.62 -2.97
N ARG A 289 -8.59 -6.59 -2.22
CA ARG A 289 -7.72 -5.44 -2.07
C ARG A 289 -6.29 -5.91 -1.93
N ARG A 290 -5.34 -5.10 -2.39
CA ARG A 290 -3.92 -5.39 -2.17
C ARG A 290 -3.48 -5.02 -0.76
N VAL A 291 -2.53 -5.74 -0.20
CA VAL A 291 -1.81 -5.36 1.03
C VAL A 291 -0.76 -4.28 0.72
N CYS A 292 -0.34 -3.49 1.71
CA CYS A 292 0.81 -2.61 1.52
C CYS A 292 2.11 -3.41 1.64
N LEU A 293 3.10 -3.04 0.83
CA LEU A 293 4.48 -3.49 1.02
C LEU A 293 5.22 -2.43 1.84
N PRO A 294 6.01 -2.84 2.85
CA PRO A 294 6.82 -1.91 3.61
C PRO A 294 7.97 -1.33 2.78
N GLU A 295 8.53 -0.21 3.25
CA GLU A 295 9.79 0.32 2.74
C GLU A 295 10.95 -0.62 3.06
N ALA A 296 12.01 -0.57 2.24
CA ALA A 296 13.21 -1.38 2.46
C ALA A 296 13.93 -1.04 3.78
N SER A 297 13.72 0.18 4.30
CA SER A 297 14.25 0.66 5.58
C SER A 297 13.34 0.39 6.77
N ALA A 298 12.13 -0.15 6.56
CA ALA A 298 11.17 -0.34 7.64
C ALA A 298 11.64 -1.45 8.59
N SER A 299 11.61 -1.16 9.90
CA SER A 299 11.89 -2.13 10.95
C SER A 299 10.64 -2.40 11.78
N PHE A 300 10.45 -3.65 12.19
CA PHE A 300 9.36 -4.08 13.07
C PHE A 300 9.94 -4.62 14.38
N GLN A 301 9.46 -4.08 15.50
CA GLN A 301 10.01 -4.40 16.82
C GLN A 301 9.57 -5.80 17.27
N PRO A 302 10.43 -6.54 18.01
CA PRO A 302 10.00 -7.73 18.74
C PRO A 302 8.75 -7.46 19.60
N ASN A 303 7.95 -8.50 19.85
CA ASN A 303 6.67 -8.42 20.57
C ASN A 303 5.58 -7.58 19.89
N SER A 304 5.82 -7.05 18.68
CA SER A 304 4.75 -6.46 17.86
C SER A 304 3.69 -7.52 17.55
N THR A 305 2.42 -7.11 17.63
CA THR A 305 1.28 -7.97 17.28
C THR A 305 1.18 -8.11 15.77
N VAL A 306 1.13 -9.34 15.29
CA VAL A 306 1.00 -9.67 13.87
C VAL A 306 -0.11 -10.69 13.66
N TYR A 307 -0.58 -10.82 12.43
CA TYR A 307 -1.66 -11.73 12.08
C TYR A 307 -1.24 -12.58 10.90
N ILE A 308 -1.47 -13.87 11.02
CA ILE A 308 -1.33 -14.85 9.95
C ILE A 308 -2.72 -15.29 9.49
N THR A 309 -2.85 -15.51 8.19
CA THR A 309 -4.04 -16.14 7.62
C THR A 309 -3.69 -17.22 6.62
N GLY A 310 -4.55 -18.24 6.53
CA GLY A 310 -4.36 -19.30 5.56
C GLY A 310 -5.43 -20.37 5.58
N PHE A 311 -5.28 -21.31 4.66
CA PHE A 311 -6.20 -22.43 4.45
C PHE A 311 -5.53 -23.77 4.82
N GLY A 312 -4.41 -23.71 5.55
CA GLY A 312 -3.66 -24.87 5.97
C GLY A 312 -4.40 -25.74 6.97
N ALA A 313 -3.73 -26.81 7.39
CA ALA A 313 -4.24 -27.71 8.40
C ALA A 313 -4.29 -27.05 9.79
N LEU A 314 -5.29 -27.39 10.59
CA LEU A 314 -5.40 -26.89 11.97
C LEU A 314 -4.43 -27.59 12.96
N PHE A 315 -3.85 -28.70 12.54
CA PHE A 315 -2.90 -29.48 13.33
C PHE A 315 -1.97 -30.28 12.40
N TYR A 316 -0.84 -30.73 12.93
CA TYR A 316 0.14 -31.49 12.16
C TYR A 316 -0.45 -32.81 11.61
N GLY A 317 -0.27 -33.08 10.32
CA GLY A 317 -0.87 -34.23 9.64
C GLY A 317 -2.35 -34.06 9.24
N GLY A 318 -2.98 -32.94 9.60
CA GLY A 318 -4.34 -32.60 9.20
C GLY A 318 -4.48 -32.21 7.72
N LYS A 319 -5.72 -31.97 7.30
CA LYS A 319 -6.07 -31.50 5.94
C LYS A 319 -6.28 -29.98 5.92
N SER A 320 -6.04 -29.37 4.76
CA SER A 320 -6.39 -27.97 4.48
C SER A 320 -7.86 -27.68 4.68
N GLN A 321 -8.18 -26.48 5.14
CA GLN A 321 -9.53 -26.00 5.41
C GLN A 321 -10.13 -25.28 4.20
N ASN A 322 -11.43 -25.47 3.92
CA ASN A 322 -12.08 -24.73 2.84
C ASN A 322 -12.28 -23.25 3.19
N ASN A 323 -12.52 -22.95 4.47
CA ASN A 323 -12.72 -21.60 4.99
C ASN A 323 -11.39 -21.03 5.49
N LEU A 324 -11.17 -19.75 5.22
CA LEU A 324 -9.97 -19.03 5.64
C LEU A 324 -9.89 -18.98 7.17
N GLN A 325 -8.72 -19.30 7.70
CA GLN A 325 -8.41 -19.18 9.13
C GLN A 325 -7.56 -17.93 9.40
N GLU A 326 -7.66 -17.38 10.60
CA GLU A 326 -6.81 -16.31 11.10
C GLU A 326 -6.25 -16.61 12.49
N ALA A 327 -5.02 -16.19 12.76
CA ALA A 327 -4.43 -16.26 14.10
C ALA A 327 -3.58 -15.03 14.41
N LYS A 328 -3.55 -14.66 15.70
CA LYS A 328 -2.78 -13.52 16.22
C LYS A 328 -1.50 -14.01 16.88
N LEU A 329 -0.36 -13.55 16.37
CA LEU A 329 0.96 -13.93 16.84
C LEU A 329 1.77 -12.71 17.32
N LYS A 330 2.98 -12.98 17.82
CA LYS A 330 3.97 -11.98 18.19
C LYS A 330 5.25 -12.18 17.38
N ILE A 331 5.91 -11.08 17.01
CA ILE A 331 7.28 -11.15 16.47
C ILE A 331 8.20 -11.63 17.59
N ILE A 332 9.01 -12.64 17.30
CA ILE A 332 10.06 -13.15 18.19
C ILE A 332 11.38 -12.52 17.77
N SER A 333 12.20 -12.12 18.75
CA SER A 333 13.48 -11.48 18.45
C SER A 333 14.46 -12.48 17.84
N ASP A 334 15.42 -11.97 17.06
CA ASP A 334 16.46 -12.79 16.44
C ASP A 334 17.29 -13.54 17.49
N GLU A 335 17.57 -12.90 18.63
CA GLU A 335 18.34 -13.49 19.73
C GLU A 335 17.65 -14.72 20.30
N VAL A 336 16.33 -14.64 20.50
CA VAL A 336 15.51 -15.76 20.99
C VAL A 336 15.41 -16.82 19.91
N CYS A 337 15.12 -16.44 18.66
CA CYS A 337 14.91 -17.43 17.61
C CYS A 337 16.18 -18.22 17.25
N LYS A 338 17.35 -17.59 17.41
CA LYS A 338 18.67 -18.21 17.21
C LYS A 338 19.19 -18.96 18.43
N GLN A 339 18.41 -19.10 19.51
CA GLN A 339 18.81 -19.96 20.62
C GLN A 339 18.94 -21.41 20.13
N PRO A 340 19.94 -22.18 20.61
CA PRO A 340 20.19 -23.55 20.14
C PRO A 340 18.99 -24.50 20.28
N HIS A 341 18.15 -24.29 21.30
CA HIS A 341 16.96 -25.10 21.55
C HIS A 341 15.73 -24.67 20.73
N VAL A 342 15.82 -23.54 20.01
CA VAL A 342 14.78 -23.04 19.10
C VAL A 342 15.16 -23.43 17.68
N TYR A 343 16.03 -22.67 17.00
CA TYR A 343 16.52 -22.99 15.66
C TYR A 343 18.03 -22.76 15.46
N GLY A 344 18.75 -22.22 16.45
CA GLY A 344 20.20 -22.06 16.37
C GLY A 344 20.65 -21.29 15.11
N HIS A 345 21.56 -21.90 14.35
CA HIS A 345 22.16 -21.31 13.16
C HIS A 345 21.31 -21.41 11.89
N ASP A 346 20.11 -22.03 11.96
CA ASP A 346 19.25 -22.20 10.78
C ASP A 346 18.54 -20.90 10.39
N ILE A 347 18.42 -19.95 11.32
CA ILE A 347 17.82 -18.63 11.05
C ILE A 347 18.83 -17.71 10.37
N LYS A 348 18.56 -17.36 9.11
CA LYS A 348 19.39 -16.47 8.27
C LYS A 348 18.82 -15.06 8.21
N SER A 349 19.59 -14.10 7.71
CA SER A 349 19.24 -12.66 7.69
C SER A 349 17.96 -12.32 6.91
N GLY A 350 17.60 -13.15 5.92
CA GLY A 350 16.37 -13.02 5.14
C GLY A 350 15.14 -13.67 5.81
N MET A 351 15.25 -14.10 7.06
CA MET A 351 14.21 -14.79 7.82
C MET A 351 13.94 -14.07 9.15
N PHE A 352 12.78 -14.35 9.75
CA PHE A 352 12.48 -13.99 11.12
C PHE A 352 11.38 -14.91 11.66
N CYS A 353 11.17 -14.90 12.97
CA CYS A 353 10.24 -15.80 13.63
C CYS A 353 9.05 -15.05 14.21
N ALA A 354 7.88 -15.69 14.19
CA ALA A 354 6.70 -15.16 14.85
C ALA A 354 5.85 -16.31 15.40
N GLY A 355 5.30 -16.11 16.59
CA GLY A 355 4.55 -17.13 17.30
C GLY A 355 4.66 -16.95 18.81
N TYR A 356 4.42 -18.04 19.53
CA TYR A 356 4.63 -18.16 20.97
C TYR A 356 5.55 -19.35 21.22
N LEU A 357 6.49 -19.25 22.16
CA LEU A 357 7.43 -20.35 22.44
C LEU A 357 6.74 -21.51 23.15
N GLU A 358 5.61 -21.27 23.78
CA GLU A 358 4.71 -22.28 24.32
C GLU A 358 4.11 -23.16 23.20
N GLY A 359 4.15 -22.70 21.95
CA GLY A 359 3.55 -23.36 20.79
C GLY A 359 2.08 -22.97 20.57
N ILE A 360 1.27 -23.95 20.18
CA ILE A 360 -0.20 -23.87 19.99
C ILE A 360 -0.62 -23.09 18.74
N TYR A 361 -0.18 -21.83 18.58
CA TYR A 361 -0.54 -21.00 17.44
C TYR A 361 0.61 -20.92 16.44
N ASP A 362 0.40 -21.50 15.26
CA ASP A 362 1.42 -21.55 14.22
C ASP A 362 0.80 -21.70 12.84
N ALA A 363 1.59 -21.37 11.82
CA ALA A 363 1.30 -21.77 10.45
C ALA A 363 1.48 -23.30 10.32
N CYS A 364 0.64 -23.96 9.55
CA CYS A 364 0.81 -25.38 9.28
C CYS A 364 0.80 -25.69 7.78
N ARG A 365 0.75 -26.99 7.45
CA ARG A 365 0.79 -27.47 6.07
C ARG A 365 -0.35 -26.85 5.25
N GLY A 366 0.02 -26.14 4.19
CA GLY A 366 -0.90 -25.41 3.30
C GLY A 366 -0.91 -23.89 3.54
N ASP A 367 -0.45 -23.41 4.69
CA ASP A 367 -0.33 -21.96 4.94
C ASP A 367 0.89 -21.34 4.25
N SER A 368 1.85 -22.17 3.82
CA SER A 368 3.02 -21.82 3.01
C SER A 368 2.70 -20.76 1.95
N GLY A 369 3.51 -19.71 1.88
CA GLY A 369 3.30 -18.60 0.95
C GLY A 369 2.22 -17.60 1.38
N GLY A 370 1.46 -17.89 2.42
CA GLY A 370 0.46 -17.01 3.00
C GLY A 370 1.06 -15.77 3.70
N PRO A 371 0.24 -14.75 3.95
CA PRO A 371 0.68 -13.49 4.54
C PRO A 371 0.91 -13.58 6.05
N LEU A 372 1.99 -12.94 6.52
CA LEU A 372 2.10 -12.45 7.88
C LEU A 372 2.09 -10.92 7.86
N VAL A 373 1.06 -10.32 8.45
CA VAL A 373 0.77 -8.89 8.34
C VAL A 373 0.74 -8.18 9.69
N VAL A 374 1.10 -6.90 9.67
CA VAL A 374 1.05 -5.99 10.82
C VAL A 374 0.22 -4.76 10.47
N LYS A 375 -0.46 -4.18 11.45
CA LYS A 375 -1.20 -2.92 11.29
C LYS A 375 -0.41 -1.75 11.87
N ASP A 376 -0.46 -0.60 11.22
CA ASP A 376 -0.02 0.68 11.79
C ASP A 376 -1.12 1.33 12.64
N LEU A 377 -0.83 2.52 13.18
CA LEU A 377 -1.75 3.30 14.01
C LEU A 377 -3.00 3.77 13.25
N LYS A 378 -2.96 3.77 11.91
CA LYS A 378 -4.04 4.19 11.01
C LYS A 378 -4.81 3.04 10.40
N ASP A 379 -4.69 1.86 10.99
CA ASP A 379 -5.30 0.61 10.51
C ASP A 379 -4.92 0.29 9.05
N THR A 380 -3.69 0.66 8.65
CA THR A 380 -3.08 0.24 7.39
C THR A 380 -2.24 -1.00 7.62
N TRP A 381 -2.50 -2.02 6.82
CA TRP A 381 -1.89 -3.33 6.94
C TRP A 381 -0.74 -3.52 5.96
N TYR A 382 0.40 -3.97 6.48
CA TYR A 382 1.62 -4.21 5.73
C TYR A 382 1.99 -5.69 5.79
N LEU A 383 2.43 -6.22 4.65
CA LEU A 383 2.96 -7.57 4.54
C LEU A 383 4.44 -7.55 4.95
N ILE A 384 4.75 -8.17 6.07
CA ILE A 384 6.10 -8.18 6.64
C ILE A 384 6.78 -9.54 6.53
N GLY A 385 5.98 -10.60 6.46
CA GLY A 385 6.45 -11.97 6.36
C GLY A 385 5.64 -12.80 5.36
N ILE A 386 6.28 -13.83 4.84
CA ILE A 386 5.65 -14.89 4.03
C ILE A 386 5.89 -16.19 4.77
N VAL A 387 4.85 -16.99 5.00
CA VAL A 387 4.97 -18.31 5.65
C VAL A 387 5.95 -19.16 4.86
N SER A 388 7.02 -19.63 5.51
CA SER A 388 8.10 -20.37 4.85
C SER A 388 8.25 -21.78 5.41
N TRP A 389 8.60 -21.93 6.69
CA TRP A 389 8.83 -23.24 7.30
C TRP A 389 8.69 -23.22 8.83
N GLY A 390 8.71 -24.41 9.44
CA GLY A 390 8.71 -24.63 10.90
C GLY A 390 8.95 -26.12 11.20
N ASP A 391 9.39 -26.45 12.40
CA ASP A 391 9.51 -27.84 12.84
C ASP A 391 8.15 -28.35 13.33
N ASN A 392 7.41 -29.00 12.42
CA ASN A 392 5.99 -29.29 12.58
C ASN A 392 5.21 -27.98 12.83
N CYS A 393 3.97 -28.05 13.30
CA CYS A 393 3.20 -26.86 13.64
C CYS A 393 2.72 -26.91 15.08
N GLY A 394 2.82 -25.79 15.79
CA GLY A 394 2.33 -25.63 17.17
C GLY A 394 3.19 -26.29 18.24
N GLN A 395 4.45 -26.66 17.93
CA GLN A 395 5.36 -27.28 18.89
C GLN A 395 6.05 -26.27 19.81
N LYS A 396 6.32 -26.70 21.05
CA LYS A 396 7.07 -25.90 22.02
C LYS A 396 8.47 -25.58 21.49
N ASN A 397 8.90 -24.34 21.67
CA ASN A 397 10.18 -23.78 21.20
C ASN A 397 10.38 -23.84 19.68
N LYS A 398 9.33 -24.13 18.89
CA LYS A 398 9.41 -24.23 17.43
C LYS A 398 8.37 -23.32 16.78
N PRO A 399 8.55 -21.98 16.89
CA PRO A 399 7.64 -21.03 16.25
C PRO A 399 7.77 -21.08 14.72
N GLY A 400 6.78 -20.57 14.00
CA GLY A 400 6.87 -20.41 12.55
C GLY A 400 8.01 -19.48 12.12
N VAL A 401 8.67 -19.83 11.01
CA VAL A 401 9.71 -19.05 10.35
C VAL A 401 9.17 -18.46 9.05
N TYR A 402 9.41 -17.17 8.87
CA TYR A 402 8.85 -16.37 7.80
C TYR A 402 9.95 -15.71 6.98
N THR A 403 9.76 -15.66 5.66
CA THR A 403 10.61 -14.87 4.76
C THR A 403 10.41 -13.39 5.04
N LYS A 404 11.47 -12.65 5.36
CA LYS A 404 11.45 -11.23 5.71
C LYS A 404 11.23 -10.34 4.49
N VAL A 405 10.00 -9.87 4.26
CA VAL A 405 9.63 -9.14 3.02
C VAL A 405 10.44 -7.87 2.80
N VAL A 406 10.75 -7.14 3.86
CA VAL A 406 11.61 -5.93 3.82
C VAL A 406 12.97 -6.24 3.17
N TYR A 407 13.57 -7.39 3.53
CA TYR A 407 14.87 -7.81 3.02
C TYR A 407 14.85 -8.02 1.49
N TYR A 408 13.71 -8.46 0.93
CA TYR A 408 13.54 -8.73 -0.50
C TYR A 408 12.83 -7.60 -1.26
N ARG A 409 12.64 -6.42 -0.66
CA ARG A 409 11.84 -5.34 -1.26
C ARG A 409 12.35 -4.91 -2.63
N ASN A 410 13.67 -4.79 -2.79
CA ASN A 410 14.31 -4.43 -4.05
C ASN A 410 14.09 -5.49 -5.13
N TRP A 411 14.20 -6.77 -4.76
CA TRP A 411 13.93 -7.88 -5.66
C TRP A 411 12.47 -7.86 -6.14
N ILE A 412 11.50 -7.69 -5.22
CA ILE A 412 10.08 -7.58 -5.57
C ILE A 412 9.84 -6.46 -6.58
N THR A 413 10.41 -5.27 -6.34
CA THR A 413 10.30 -4.13 -7.27
C THR A 413 10.87 -4.47 -8.64
N SER A 414 12.07 -5.08 -8.70
CA SER A 414 12.73 -5.43 -9.96
C SER A 414 11.93 -6.40 -10.83
N LYS A 415 11.15 -7.30 -10.21
CA LYS A 415 10.38 -8.32 -10.94
C LYS A 415 8.98 -7.86 -11.33
N THR A 416 8.37 -7.01 -10.53
CA THR A 416 6.96 -6.63 -10.68
C THR A 416 6.76 -5.25 -11.28
N GLY A 417 7.79 -4.39 -11.25
CA GLY A 417 7.65 -2.96 -11.57
C GLY A 417 6.78 -2.21 -10.56
N LEU A 418 6.51 -2.79 -9.38
CA LEU A 418 5.82 -2.11 -8.28
C LEU A 418 6.82 -1.19 -7.58
N PHE A 419 7.15 -0.11 -8.30
CA PHE A 419 7.97 0.97 -7.81
C PHE A 419 7.31 1.60 -6.60
N PHE A 420 8.07 1.69 -5.52
CA PHE A 420 7.98 2.90 -4.71
C PHE A 420 8.54 4.03 -5.56
N LEU A 421 7.99 5.23 -5.44
CA LEU A 421 8.14 6.37 -6.35
C LEU A 421 9.60 6.84 -6.48
N PHE A 422 10.45 6.08 -7.18
CA PHE A 422 11.91 6.23 -7.07
C PHE A 422 12.70 6.12 -8.38
N PHE A 423 12.14 5.61 -9.47
CA PHE A 423 12.96 5.33 -10.66
C PHE A 423 12.77 6.28 -11.86
N PHE A 424 11.73 7.13 -11.89
CA PHE A 424 11.55 8.02 -13.04
C PHE A 424 12.50 9.23 -13.05
N LEU A 425 12.97 9.71 -11.89
CA LEU A 425 13.85 10.88 -11.84
C LEU A 425 15.32 10.54 -12.08
N ASN A 426 15.79 9.36 -11.68
CA ASN A 426 17.19 8.97 -11.90
C ASN A 426 17.43 8.38 -13.29
N PHE A 427 16.46 7.73 -13.94
CA PHE A 427 16.70 7.18 -15.28
C PHE A 427 16.76 8.29 -16.34
N PHE A 428 15.89 9.30 -16.26
CA PHE A 428 15.97 10.47 -17.15
C PHE A 428 17.15 11.38 -16.83
N ASN A 429 17.47 11.64 -15.55
CA ASN A 429 18.69 12.39 -15.22
C ASN A 429 19.95 11.63 -15.59
N PHE A 430 20.00 10.30 -15.49
CA PHE A 430 21.16 9.52 -15.92
C PHE A 430 21.29 9.51 -17.44
N ILE A 431 20.19 9.40 -18.20
CA ILE A 431 20.23 9.55 -19.66
C ILE A 431 20.59 10.98 -20.05
N TYR A 432 20.08 11.98 -19.35
CA TYR A 432 20.37 13.39 -19.63
C TYR A 432 21.83 13.75 -19.28
N LEU A 433 22.35 13.30 -18.13
CA LEU A 433 23.77 13.42 -17.78
C LEU A 433 24.65 12.63 -18.74
N PHE A 434 24.26 11.43 -19.14
CA PHE A 434 25.01 10.62 -20.10
C PHE A 434 25.02 11.27 -21.48
N MET A 435 23.91 11.87 -21.92
CA MET A 435 23.85 12.67 -23.15
C MET A 435 24.71 13.94 -23.03
N ILE A 436 24.68 14.65 -21.90
CA ILE A 436 25.55 15.81 -21.68
C ILE A 436 27.03 15.39 -21.64
N PHE A 437 27.36 14.27 -20.99
CA PHE A 437 28.74 13.79 -20.88
C PHE A 437 29.28 13.33 -22.23
N THR A 438 28.47 12.60 -23.01
CA THR A 438 28.84 12.19 -24.39
C THR A 438 28.91 13.38 -25.35
N GLN A 439 28.09 14.42 -25.15
CA GLN A 439 28.17 15.65 -25.94
C GLN A 439 29.40 16.48 -25.55
N ARG A 440 29.74 16.56 -24.26
CA ARG A 440 30.93 17.25 -23.74
C ARG A 440 32.24 16.53 -24.10
N GLU A 441 32.24 15.19 -24.20
CA GLU A 441 33.35 14.45 -24.77
C GLU A 441 33.50 14.70 -26.27
N ARG A 442 32.40 14.67 -27.04
CA ARG A 442 32.42 15.00 -28.47
C ARG A 442 32.95 16.42 -28.75
N GLU A 443 32.62 17.40 -27.91
CA GLU A 443 33.17 18.76 -28.02
C GLU A 443 34.62 18.85 -27.55
N ARG A 444 35.04 18.09 -26.53
CA ARG A 444 36.45 18.00 -26.13
C ARG A 444 37.33 17.36 -27.20
N GLU A 445 36.84 16.34 -27.91
CA GLU A 445 37.55 15.73 -29.04
C GLU A 445 37.63 16.69 -30.24
N ARG A 446 36.51 17.35 -30.58
CA ARG A 446 36.50 18.40 -31.63
C ARG A 446 37.44 19.57 -31.30
N GLY A 447 37.52 19.98 -30.03
CA GLY A 447 38.45 21.00 -29.56
C GLY A 447 39.92 20.56 -29.55
N ARG A 448 40.19 19.26 -29.28
CA ARG A 448 41.54 18.68 -29.35
C ARG A 448 42.06 18.58 -30.79
N ASP A 449 41.19 18.28 -31.75
CA ASP A 449 41.54 18.27 -33.18
C ASP A 449 41.80 19.67 -33.73
N ILE A 450 41.02 20.67 -33.31
CA ILE A 450 41.27 22.09 -33.67
C ILE A 450 42.57 22.60 -33.03
N GLY A 451 42.88 22.19 -31.80
CA GLY A 451 44.14 22.51 -31.10
C GLY A 451 45.39 21.85 -31.71
N ARG A 452 45.28 20.61 -32.21
CA ARG A 452 46.35 19.93 -32.96
C ARG A 452 46.55 20.51 -34.36
N GLY A 453 45.49 21.02 -35.00
CA GLY A 453 45.59 21.76 -36.27
C GLY A 453 46.35 23.08 -36.13
N ARG A 454 46.08 23.87 -35.09
CA ARG A 454 46.78 25.15 -34.83
C ARG A 454 48.25 24.99 -34.40
N SER A 455 48.57 23.91 -33.68
CA SER A 455 49.94 23.65 -33.22
C SER A 455 50.88 23.16 -34.33
N ARG A 456 50.35 22.65 -35.46
CA ARG A 456 51.14 22.34 -36.66
C ARG A 456 51.36 23.52 -37.61
N LEU A 457 50.56 24.58 -37.51
CA LEU A 457 50.74 25.80 -38.32
C LEU A 457 51.70 26.82 -37.70
N HIS A 458 51.91 26.81 -36.38
CA HIS A 458 52.87 27.70 -35.71
C HIS A 458 54.32 27.18 -35.64
N ALA A 459 54.59 25.93 -36.01
CA ALA A 459 55.94 25.33 -35.98
C ALA A 459 56.74 25.49 -37.29
N LEU A 460 56.15 26.11 -38.33
CA LEU A 460 56.78 26.33 -39.65
C LEU A 460 57.17 27.80 -39.93
N GLY A 461 56.97 28.72 -38.97
CA GLY A 461 57.12 30.16 -39.17
C GLY A 461 58.01 30.85 -38.15
N ALA A 462 59.17 30.30 -37.79
CA ALA A 462 60.15 31.02 -36.97
C ALA A 462 61.58 30.44 -37.11
N ARG A 463 62.17 30.50 -38.30
CA ARG A 463 63.62 30.49 -38.47
C ARG A 463 64.07 31.70 -39.30
N ARG A 464 64.48 32.73 -38.55
CA ARG A 464 65.59 33.65 -38.81
C ARG A 464 65.49 34.53 -40.07
N GLY A 465 65.21 35.81 -39.82
CA GLY A 465 65.72 36.92 -40.61
C GLY A 465 66.51 37.88 -39.70
N ILE A 466 67.62 38.39 -40.22
CA ILE A 466 68.48 39.54 -39.84
C ILE A 466 69.96 39.08 -39.81
N ARG A 467 70.96 39.73 -40.40
CA ARG A 467 71.19 40.60 -41.58
C ARG A 467 72.72 40.89 -41.57
N SER A 468 73.23 41.49 -42.66
CA SER A 468 74.57 42.09 -42.88
C SER A 468 75.66 41.09 -43.36
N ARG A 469 76.20 41.10 -44.59
CA ARG A 469 76.73 42.07 -45.59
C ARG A 469 78.26 42.27 -45.45
N VAL A 470 78.95 42.06 -46.58
CA VAL A 470 80.35 42.44 -46.97
C VAL A 470 81.44 41.47 -46.47
N SER A 471 81.85 40.44 -47.24
CA SER A 471 82.89 40.40 -48.31
C SER A 471 84.21 41.05 -47.90
N ARG A 472 85.43 40.53 -48.08
CA ARG A 472 86.03 39.50 -48.94
C ARG A 472 87.50 39.47 -48.41
N ILE A 473 88.14 38.34 -48.14
CA ILE A 473 89.18 37.71 -48.98
C ILE A 473 89.96 36.74 -48.07
N ALA A 474 90.13 35.52 -48.56
CA ALA A 474 90.96 34.42 -48.03
C ALA A 474 92.48 34.73 -48.23
N PRO A 475 93.48 33.86 -48.00
CA PRO A 475 93.36 32.41 -47.78
C PRO A 475 94.42 31.72 -46.88
N TRP A 476 94.18 30.42 -46.71
CA TRP A 476 95.13 29.29 -46.84
C TRP A 476 95.60 28.49 -45.62
N ALA A 477 95.77 27.19 -45.94
CA ALA A 477 96.39 26.05 -45.25
C ALA A 477 95.64 25.42 -44.05
N LYS A 478 95.10 24.18 -44.09
CA LYS A 478 95.57 22.78 -44.33
C LYS A 478 96.16 22.07 -43.08
N GLY A 479 95.62 20.86 -42.83
CA GLY A 479 96.13 19.80 -41.92
C GLY A 479 95.10 19.46 -40.84
N ARG A 480 94.38 18.32 -40.82
CA ARG A 480 94.80 16.91 -40.59
C ARG A 480 95.83 16.79 -39.46
N ARG A 481 95.67 15.94 -38.45
CA ARG A 481 95.02 14.62 -38.40
C ARG A 481 94.08 14.49 -37.21
#